data_AF-A0A023EKQ7-F1
#
_entry.id   AF-A0A023EKQ7-F1
#
_cell.length_a   1.000
_cell.length_b   1.000
_cell.length_c   1.000
_cell.angle_alpha   90.00
_cell.angle_beta   90.00
_cell.angle_gamma   90.00
#
_symmetry.space_group_name_H-M   'P 1'
#
loop_
_entity.id
_entity.type
_entity.pdbx_description
1 polymer ?
#
loop_
_entity_poly.entity_id
_entity_poly.type
_entity_poly.pdbx_seq_one_letter_code
_entity_poly.pdbx_strand_id
1 'polypeptide(L)'
;VDEGREVRSNQLTLREGDMILNPEQLMAVNEESRNVLIASKYKWPHNTVRYRIDIEKFDPSQIEYIRKAMDTIESVSCIKFVEAGQMAKKYVNIVFEKPGCYAILGYQAKPQRLNLTPARVGFKCFRIGTIMHELLHALGFVHQQSAADRDKYVKILWKNIEPERKHNFKKYKYSEVSDFNVKYDYGSVMHYPEKSFSKNGEPTILPKEPNVTIGQRVKLSEGDILKLNRLYKCKKKK
;
A
#
# COMPACT_ATOMS: atom_id res chain seq x y z
N VAL A 1 -33.14 4.27 -29.46
CA VAL A 1 -32.63 5.62 -29.20
C VAL A 1 -32.82 5.83 -27.71
N ASP A 2 -31.93 5.28 -26.89
CA ASP A 2 -30.71 5.95 -26.38
C ASP A 2 -31.10 7.27 -25.68
N GLU A 3 -30.84 7.51 -24.39
CA GLU A 3 -29.63 7.24 -23.64
C GLU A 3 -29.97 6.95 -22.17
N GLY A 4 -29.58 5.78 -21.68
CA GLY A 4 -29.47 5.54 -20.24
C GLY A 4 -28.27 6.33 -19.72
N ARG A 5 -28.52 7.50 -19.12
CA ARG A 5 -27.51 8.21 -18.32
C ARG A 5 -27.06 7.29 -17.19
N GLU A 6 -25.91 6.66 -17.41
CA GLU A 6 -25.13 5.99 -16.39
C GLU A 6 -24.86 7.00 -15.27
N VAL A 7 -25.55 6.82 -14.14
CA VAL A 7 -25.24 7.53 -12.90
C VAL A 7 -23.84 7.07 -12.51
N ARG A 8 -22.82 7.82 -12.93
CA ARG A 8 -21.44 7.65 -12.48
C ARG A 8 -21.43 7.85 -10.97
N SER A 9 -21.56 6.75 -10.24
CA SER A 9 -21.31 6.76 -8.81
C SER A 9 -19.88 7.25 -8.60
N ASN A 10 -19.69 8.29 -7.77
CA ASN A 10 -18.39 8.77 -7.31
C ASN A 10 -17.70 7.74 -6.38
N GLN A 11 -17.66 6.48 -6.80
CA GLN A 11 -16.91 5.42 -6.12
C GLN A 11 -15.43 5.65 -6.39
N LEU A 12 -14.66 5.81 -5.32
CA LEU A 12 -13.21 5.77 -5.42
C LEU A 12 -12.81 4.41 -6.01
N THR A 13 -12.16 4.42 -7.17
CA THR A 13 -11.63 3.19 -7.76
C THR A 13 -10.34 2.81 -7.02
N LEU A 14 -10.46 1.85 -6.11
CA LEU A 14 -9.33 1.29 -5.39
C LEU A 14 -8.73 0.13 -6.19
N ARG A 15 -7.48 0.27 -6.60
CA ARG A 15 -6.67 -0.80 -7.15
C ARG A 15 -6.21 -1.68 -6.00
N GLU A 16 -6.34 -2.99 -6.17
CA GLU A 16 -5.94 -3.94 -5.12
C GLU A 16 -6.64 -3.63 -3.77
N GLY A 17 -7.86 -3.11 -3.83
CA GLY A 17 -8.68 -2.90 -2.63
C GLY A 17 -8.34 -1.70 -1.75
N ASP A 18 -7.10 -1.20 -1.73
CA ASP A 18 -6.64 -0.12 -0.84
C ASP A 18 -5.61 0.85 -1.46
N MET A 19 -5.29 0.71 -2.75
CA MET A 19 -4.43 1.68 -3.44
C MET A 19 -5.21 2.58 -4.39
N ILE A 20 -4.86 3.86 -4.41
CA ILE A 20 -5.31 4.79 -5.44
C ILE A 20 -4.12 5.07 -6.37
N LEU A 21 -4.32 4.82 -7.66
CA LEU A 21 -3.36 5.15 -8.72
C LEU A 21 -3.79 6.44 -9.42
N ASN A 22 -2.82 7.28 -9.77
CA ASN A 22 -3.07 8.42 -10.66
C ASN A 22 -3.28 7.94 -12.11
N PRO A 23 -3.82 8.79 -13.02
CA PRO A 23 -4.09 8.39 -14.40
C PRO A 23 -2.88 7.85 -15.15
N GLU A 24 -1.69 8.41 -14.93
CA GLU A 24 -0.46 7.96 -15.59
C GLU A 24 -0.02 6.57 -15.09
N GLN A 25 -0.15 6.31 -13.79
CA GLN A 25 0.10 4.99 -13.19
C GLN A 25 -0.90 3.95 -13.71
N LEU A 26 -2.18 4.32 -13.84
CA LEU A 26 -3.20 3.43 -14.40
C LEU A 26 -2.89 3.08 -15.85
N MET A 27 -2.51 4.06 -16.67
CA MET A 27 -2.07 3.82 -18.04
C MET A 27 -0.84 2.92 -18.08
N ALA A 28 0.17 3.16 -17.25
CA ALA A 28 1.39 2.35 -17.23
C ALA A 28 1.15 0.88 -16.85
N VAL A 29 0.15 0.58 -16.01
CA VAL A 29 -0.19 -0.78 -15.57
C VAL A 29 -1.18 -1.48 -16.53
N ASN A 30 -1.95 -0.71 -17.31
CA ASN A 30 -2.95 -1.26 -18.23
C ASN A 30 -2.46 -1.33 -19.67
N GLU A 31 -1.58 -0.43 -20.11
CA GLU A 31 -1.02 -0.41 -21.46
C GLU A 31 0.33 -1.15 -21.47
N GLU A 32 0.41 -2.21 -22.28
CA GLU A 32 1.57 -3.12 -22.31
C GLU A 32 2.87 -2.50 -22.85
N SER A 33 2.90 -1.20 -23.14
CA SER A 33 3.92 -0.53 -23.96
C SER A 33 4.88 0.37 -23.19
N ARG A 34 4.72 0.56 -21.87
CA ARG A 34 5.59 1.47 -21.09
C ARG A 34 6.36 0.76 -19.97
N ASN A 35 7.67 0.64 -20.15
CA ASN A 35 8.59 0.22 -19.09
C ASN A 35 8.74 1.35 -18.06
N VAL A 36 7.92 1.35 -17.01
CA VAL A 36 7.99 2.33 -15.92
C VAL A 36 8.01 1.61 -14.58
N LEU A 37 9.17 1.62 -13.92
CA LEU A 37 9.28 1.21 -12.51
C LEU A 37 8.60 2.26 -11.62
N ILE A 38 7.34 1.98 -11.26
CA ILE A 38 6.44 2.92 -10.56
C ILE A 38 7.12 3.47 -9.30
N ALA A 39 7.66 2.59 -8.46
CA ALA A 39 8.30 2.99 -7.20
C ALA A 39 9.50 3.94 -7.41
N SER A 40 10.28 3.76 -8.48
CA SER A 40 11.45 4.60 -8.76
C SER A 40 11.07 5.99 -9.26
N LYS A 41 9.99 6.08 -10.06
CA LYS A 41 9.49 7.34 -10.63
C LYS A 41 8.78 8.22 -9.59
N TYR A 42 8.00 7.60 -8.70
CA TYR A 42 7.18 8.31 -7.71
C TYR A 42 7.79 8.26 -6.30
N LYS A 43 9.13 8.34 -6.22
CA LYS A 43 9.85 8.39 -4.93
C LYS A 43 9.72 9.77 -4.29
N TRP A 44 9.61 9.83 -2.96
CA TRP A 44 9.65 11.10 -2.23
C TRP A 44 11.02 11.79 -2.36
N PRO A 45 11.06 13.07 -2.76
CA PRO A 45 12.31 13.85 -2.82
C PRO A 45 13.02 13.89 -1.47
N HIS A 46 14.35 13.80 -1.49
CA HIS A 46 15.20 13.84 -0.30
C HIS A 46 14.81 12.82 0.79
N ASN A 47 14.14 11.73 0.41
CA ASN A 47 13.62 10.71 1.31
C ASN A 47 12.69 11.29 2.41
N THR A 48 12.09 12.46 2.18
CA THR A 48 11.29 13.18 3.17
C THR A 48 9.81 13.19 2.76
N VAL A 49 8.98 12.58 3.59
CA VAL A 49 7.53 12.61 3.50
C VAL A 49 7.01 13.74 4.39
N ARG A 50 6.54 14.82 3.77
CA ARG A 50 5.78 15.82 4.52
C ARG A 50 4.39 15.28 4.81
N TYR A 51 3.86 15.46 6.02
CA TYR A 51 2.53 14.97 6.37
C TYR A 51 1.70 15.97 7.18
N ARG A 52 0.37 15.80 7.16
CA ARG A 52 -0.57 16.40 8.11
C ARG A 52 -1.50 15.31 8.63
N ILE A 53 -1.94 15.46 9.88
CA ILE A 53 -2.98 14.62 10.48
C ILE A 53 -4.18 15.53 10.72
N ASP A 54 -5.34 15.13 10.22
CA ASP A 54 -6.60 15.81 10.53
C ASP A 54 -7.00 15.51 11.98
N ILE A 55 -6.58 16.37 12.90
CA ILE A 55 -6.74 16.18 14.35
C ILE A 55 -8.20 16.14 14.79
N GLU A 56 -9.13 16.66 13.99
CA GLU A 56 -10.57 16.62 14.27
C GLU A 56 -11.18 15.24 13.97
N LYS A 57 -10.46 14.37 13.26
CA LYS A 57 -10.91 13.03 12.87
C LYS A 57 -10.38 11.91 13.75
N PHE A 58 -9.37 12.20 14.56
CA PHE A 58 -8.65 11.18 15.32
C PHE A 58 -8.46 11.61 16.76
N ASP A 59 -8.70 10.68 17.70
CA ASP A 59 -8.43 10.94 19.11
C ASP A 59 -6.90 11.01 19.39
N PRO A 60 -6.47 11.55 20.55
CA PRO A 60 -5.05 11.67 20.87
C PRO A 60 -4.27 10.35 20.82
N SER A 61 -4.88 9.23 21.22
CA SER A 61 -4.24 7.92 21.20
C SER A 61 -4.01 7.42 19.78
N GLN A 62 -4.97 7.68 18.87
CA GLN A 62 -4.87 7.40 17.45
C GLN A 62 -3.76 8.23 16.79
N ILE A 63 -3.69 9.53 17.10
CA ILE A 63 -2.66 10.43 16.58
C ILE A 63 -1.26 9.97 17.03
N GLU A 64 -1.10 9.63 18.31
CA GLU A 64 0.15 9.07 18.83
C GLU A 64 0.51 7.77 18.11
N TYR A 65 -0.47 6.90 17.86
CA TYR A 65 -0.23 5.62 17.19
C TYR A 65 0.15 5.77 15.71
N ILE A 66 -0.39 6.78 15.02
CA ILE A 66 0.04 7.16 13.67
C ILE A 66 1.50 7.61 13.69
N ARG A 67 1.88 8.48 14.64
CA ARG A 67 3.27 8.94 14.80
C ARG A 67 4.21 7.78 15.14
N LYS A 68 3.80 6.86 16.01
CA LYS A 68 4.56 5.64 16.33
C LYS A 68 4.84 4.77 15.08
N ALA A 69 3.90 4.68 14.15
CA ALA A 69 4.11 3.96 12.89
C ALA A 69 5.16 4.65 12.01
N MET A 70 5.12 5.98 11.94
CA MET A 70 6.14 6.79 11.26
C MET A 70 7.53 6.58 11.89
N ASP A 71 7.63 6.69 13.23
CA ASP A 71 8.88 6.48 13.97
C ASP A 71 9.45 5.08 13.74
N THR A 72 8.58 4.07 13.66
CA THR A 72 9.00 2.69 13.37
C THR A 72 9.68 2.61 12.01
N ILE A 73 9.09 3.21 10.97
CA ILE A 73 9.68 3.26 9.62
C ILE A 73 10.99 4.07 9.62
N GLU A 74 11.06 5.20 10.33
CA GLU A 74 12.29 5.99 10.44
C GLU A 74 13.43 5.25 11.14
N SER A 75 13.12 4.44 12.15
CA SER A 75 14.13 3.75 12.95
C SER A 75 14.97 2.78 12.11
N VAL A 76 14.32 2.11 11.15
CA VAL A 76 14.88 1.07 10.28
C VAL A 76 15.26 1.57 8.88
N SER A 77 15.10 2.87 8.60
CA SER A 77 15.38 3.44 7.29
C SER A 77 15.99 4.84 7.35
N CYS A 78 16.14 5.45 6.19
CA CYS A 78 16.51 6.85 6.02
C CYS A 78 15.33 7.74 5.62
N ILE A 79 14.10 7.21 5.68
CA ILE A 79 12.89 8.02 5.50
C ILE A 79 12.76 9.00 6.66
N LYS A 80 12.26 10.20 6.35
CA LYS A 80 11.89 11.21 7.33
C LYS A 80 10.45 11.66 7.15
N PHE A 81 9.66 11.58 8.19
CA PHE A 81 8.33 12.15 8.29
C PHE A 81 8.44 13.51 8.96
N VAL A 82 8.01 14.55 8.26
CA VAL A 82 8.09 15.93 8.75
C VAL A 82 6.71 16.57 8.67
N GLU A 83 6.26 17.18 9.75
CA GLU A 83 4.97 17.86 9.75
C GLU A 83 4.96 19.02 8.73
N ALA A 84 3.92 19.08 7.92
CA ALA A 84 3.81 20.01 6.82
C ALA A 84 3.20 21.33 7.31
N GLY A 85 4.02 22.37 7.44
CA GLY A 85 3.55 23.73 7.77
C GLY A 85 2.48 24.26 6.80
N GLN A 86 1.75 25.30 7.20
CA GLN A 86 0.51 25.77 6.53
C GLN A 86 0.64 26.00 5.01
N MET A 87 1.78 26.54 4.55
CA MET A 87 2.02 26.83 3.12
C MET A 87 2.50 25.62 2.30
N ALA A 88 2.63 24.43 2.89
CA ALA A 88 3.09 23.24 2.17
C ALA A 88 2.10 22.84 1.06
N LYS A 89 2.63 22.66 -0.15
CA LYS A 89 1.84 22.27 -1.34
C LYS A 89 1.90 20.78 -1.66
N LYS A 90 2.74 20.02 -0.96
CA LYS A 90 3.11 18.63 -1.26
C LYS A 90 3.25 17.88 0.05
N TYR A 91 2.30 17.02 0.38
CA TYR A 91 2.27 16.28 1.65
C TYR A 91 1.25 15.14 1.60
N VAL A 92 1.43 14.16 2.46
CA VAL A 92 0.42 13.15 2.77
C VAL A 92 -0.57 13.75 3.78
N ASN A 93 -1.84 13.83 3.42
CA ASN A 93 -2.92 14.23 4.30
C ASN A 93 -3.57 12.97 4.90
N ILE A 94 -3.34 12.73 6.19
CA ILE A 94 -3.89 11.60 6.93
C ILE A 94 -5.24 12.00 7.47
N VAL A 95 -6.30 11.39 6.94
CA VAL A 95 -7.69 11.82 7.11
C VAL A 95 -8.63 10.65 7.30
N PHE A 96 -9.88 10.95 7.65
CA PHE A 96 -11.00 10.04 7.50
C PHE A 96 -12.12 10.71 6.71
N GLU A 97 -12.35 10.22 5.49
CA GLU A 97 -13.44 10.69 4.64
C GLU A 97 -14.44 9.58 4.28
N LYS A 98 -13.96 8.36 4.05
CA LYS A 98 -14.81 7.20 3.76
C LYS A 98 -14.31 5.97 4.52
N PRO A 99 -15.19 4.99 4.83
CA PRO A 99 -14.77 3.72 5.41
C PRO A 99 -13.69 3.02 4.59
N GLY A 100 -12.76 2.35 5.28
CA GLY A 100 -11.58 1.69 4.72
C GLY A 100 -10.26 2.28 5.22
N CYS A 101 -9.18 1.56 4.94
CA CYS A 101 -7.80 2.03 5.02
C CYS A 101 -7.28 2.01 3.58
N TYR A 102 -6.75 3.11 3.08
CA TYR A 102 -6.22 3.19 1.71
C TYR A 102 -5.32 4.42 1.52
N ALA A 103 -4.40 4.34 0.56
CA ALA A 103 -3.46 5.42 0.27
C ALA A 103 -3.25 5.63 -1.24
N ILE A 104 -2.84 6.84 -1.61
CA ILE A 104 -2.35 7.11 -2.97
C ILE A 104 -0.91 6.59 -3.09
N LEU A 105 -0.63 5.81 -4.15
CA LEU A 105 0.66 5.14 -4.37
C LEU A 105 1.79 6.14 -4.72
N GLY A 106 2.81 6.21 -3.88
CA GLY A 106 4.01 7.03 -4.11
C GLY A 106 3.76 8.55 -4.05
N TYR A 107 4.82 9.32 -4.24
CA TYR A 107 4.80 10.79 -4.25
C TYR A 107 4.09 11.37 -5.48
N GLN A 108 3.09 12.22 -5.25
CA GLN A 108 2.22 12.77 -6.30
C GLN A 108 2.52 14.22 -6.70
N ALA A 109 3.54 14.86 -6.09
CA ALA A 109 3.85 16.27 -6.28
C ALA A 109 2.69 17.26 -5.98
N LYS A 110 1.71 16.83 -5.17
CA LYS A 110 0.55 17.60 -4.69
C LYS A 110 0.11 17.06 -3.32
N PRO A 111 -0.88 17.64 -2.63
CA PRO A 111 -1.48 17.00 -1.47
C PRO A 111 -2.08 15.65 -1.88
N GLN A 112 -1.78 14.60 -1.13
CA GLN A 112 -2.24 13.24 -1.43
C GLN A 112 -2.83 12.59 -0.19
N ARG A 113 -3.87 11.79 -0.37
CA ARG A 113 -4.61 11.20 0.73
C ARG A 113 -3.96 9.92 1.26
N LEU A 114 -4.02 9.76 2.57
CA LEU A 114 -3.98 8.48 3.27
C LEU A 114 -5.20 8.44 4.18
N ASN A 115 -6.14 7.54 3.92
CA ASN A 115 -7.39 7.44 4.66
C ASN A 115 -7.28 6.33 5.70
N LEU A 116 -7.66 6.61 6.95
CA LEU A 116 -7.79 5.60 8.00
C LEU A 116 -9.17 5.73 8.62
N THR A 117 -9.93 4.63 8.69
CA THR A 117 -11.16 4.60 9.48
C THR A 117 -10.83 4.62 10.97
N PRO A 118 -11.35 5.57 11.76
CA PRO A 118 -11.19 5.60 13.20
C PRO A 118 -11.62 4.27 13.83
N ALA A 119 -10.77 3.74 14.70
CA ALA A 119 -11.00 2.50 15.42
C ALA A 119 -10.16 2.49 16.70
N ARG A 120 -10.47 1.57 17.61
CA ARG A 120 -9.62 1.33 18.78
C ARG A 120 -8.19 0.99 18.34
N VAL A 121 -7.19 1.57 19.02
CA VAL A 121 -5.79 1.18 18.84
C VAL A 121 -5.63 -0.33 18.94
N GLY A 122 -4.90 -0.91 17.99
CA GLY A 122 -4.73 -2.36 17.82
C GLY A 122 -5.81 -3.04 16.96
N PHE A 123 -6.77 -2.32 16.38
CA PHE A 123 -7.88 -2.92 15.61
C PHE A 123 -8.11 -2.24 14.26
N LYS A 124 -8.58 -3.00 13.26
CA LYS A 124 -8.86 -2.51 11.89
C LYS A 124 -7.70 -1.66 11.33
N CYS A 125 -7.96 -0.40 10.95
CA CYS A 125 -6.96 0.53 10.42
C CYS A 125 -5.92 0.98 11.45
N PHE A 126 -6.22 0.85 12.74
CA PHE A 126 -5.34 1.21 13.85
C PHE A 126 -4.57 0.01 14.41
N ARG A 127 -4.36 -1.05 13.62
CA ARG A 127 -3.23 -1.97 13.84
C ARG A 127 -1.95 -1.28 13.35
N ILE A 128 -0.85 -1.40 14.09
CA ILE A 128 0.38 -0.67 13.73
C ILE A 128 0.89 -1.07 12.34
N GLY A 129 0.82 -2.36 12.02
CA GLY A 129 1.18 -2.85 10.69
C GLY A 129 0.22 -2.39 9.60
N THR A 130 -1.05 -2.11 9.90
CA THR A 130 -1.96 -1.51 8.91
C THR A 130 -1.60 -0.05 8.63
N ILE A 131 -1.26 0.75 9.65
CA ILE A 131 -0.79 2.12 9.40
C ILE A 131 0.53 2.12 8.61
N MET A 132 1.48 1.25 8.98
CA MET A 132 2.73 1.10 8.24
C MET A 132 2.52 0.63 6.79
N HIS A 133 1.54 -0.26 6.56
CA HIS A 133 1.13 -0.69 5.23
C HIS A 133 0.67 0.48 4.35
N GLU A 134 -0.23 1.33 4.84
CA GLU A 134 -0.67 2.52 4.12
C GLU A 134 0.46 3.54 3.90
N LEU A 135 1.36 3.69 4.87
CA LEU A 135 2.54 4.53 4.71
C LEU A 135 3.51 3.97 3.67
N LEU A 136 3.66 2.64 3.56
CA LEU A 136 4.45 2.00 2.51
C LEU A 136 3.82 2.20 1.12
N HIS A 137 2.49 2.16 0.99
CA HIS A 137 1.83 2.58 -0.25
C HIS A 137 2.17 4.04 -0.60
N ALA A 138 2.08 4.96 0.36
CA ALA A 138 2.48 6.35 0.14
C ALA A 138 3.97 6.49 -0.24
N LEU A 139 4.83 5.56 0.19
CA LEU A 139 6.26 5.48 -0.17
C LEU A 139 6.52 4.79 -1.52
N GLY A 140 5.51 4.22 -2.17
CA GLY A 140 5.59 3.64 -3.52
C GLY A 140 5.56 2.11 -3.57
N PHE A 141 5.18 1.43 -2.48
CA PHE A 141 5.08 -0.03 -2.44
C PHE A 141 3.72 -0.51 -2.91
N VAL A 142 3.72 -1.52 -3.77
CA VAL A 142 2.51 -2.29 -4.12
C VAL A 142 2.47 -3.56 -3.28
N HIS A 143 1.40 -4.33 -3.40
CA HIS A 143 1.29 -5.57 -2.65
C HIS A 143 2.24 -6.67 -3.08
N GLN A 144 2.66 -7.47 -2.10
CA GLN A 144 3.56 -8.60 -2.29
C GLN A 144 2.93 -9.74 -3.11
N GLN A 145 1.62 -10.01 -2.96
CA GLN A 145 0.95 -11.02 -3.79
C GLN A 145 0.82 -10.61 -5.26
N SER A 146 1.10 -9.36 -5.62
CA SER A 146 1.09 -8.87 -7.00
C SER A 146 2.47 -8.88 -7.66
N ALA A 147 3.51 -9.35 -6.96
CA ALA A 147 4.85 -9.52 -7.53
C ALA A 147 4.83 -10.35 -8.82
N ALA A 148 5.67 -10.00 -9.78
CA ALA A 148 5.69 -10.62 -11.11
C ALA A 148 5.93 -12.14 -11.06
N ASP A 149 6.71 -12.59 -10.09
CA ASP A 149 7.08 -13.98 -9.85
C ASP A 149 6.23 -14.70 -8.81
N ARG A 150 5.17 -14.08 -8.27
CA ARG A 150 4.38 -14.62 -7.15
C ARG A 150 3.87 -16.05 -7.36
N ASP A 151 3.60 -16.47 -8.61
CA ASP A 151 3.11 -17.82 -8.91
C ASP A 151 4.17 -18.92 -8.65
N LYS A 152 5.44 -18.57 -8.44
CA LYS A 152 6.46 -19.50 -7.93
C LYS A 152 6.26 -19.82 -6.44
N TYR A 153 5.60 -18.94 -5.69
CA TYR A 153 5.52 -18.97 -4.22
C TYR A 153 4.12 -19.19 -3.68
N VAL A 154 3.10 -18.70 -4.37
CA VAL A 154 1.68 -18.85 -3.99
C VAL A 154 0.86 -19.35 -5.17
N LYS A 155 -0.27 -20.00 -4.85
CA LYS A 155 -1.33 -20.34 -5.81
C LYS A 155 -2.53 -19.46 -5.54
N ILE A 156 -3.02 -18.77 -6.57
CA ILE A 156 -4.28 -18.02 -6.50
C ILE A 156 -5.45 -18.98 -6.79
N LEU A 157 -6.37 -19.12 -5.84
CA LEU A 157 -7.56 -19.96 -5.95
C LEU A 157 -8.72 -19.16 -6.53
N TRP A 158 -8.65 -18.86 -7.84
CA TRP A 158 -9.58 -17.99 -8.56
C TRP A 158 -11.07 -18.32 -8.38
N LYS A 159 -11.40 -19.59 -8.11
CA LYS A 159 -12.79 -20.04 -7.88
C LYS A 159 -13.39 -19.47 -6.59
N ASN A 160 -12.57 -19.19 -5.58
CA ASN A 160 -12.98 -18.69 -4.25
C ASN A 160 -13.09 -17.16 -4.20
N ILE A 161 -12.61 -16.46 -5.23
CA ILE A 161 -12.59 -14.98 -5.27
C ILE A 161 -13.93 -14.44 -5.76
N GLU A 162 -14.44 -13.40 -5.09
CA GLU A 162 -15.54 -12.55 -5.57
C GLU A 162 -15.32 -12.15 -7.05
N PRO A 163 -16.25 -12.43 -7.98
CA PRO A 163 -16.04 -12.21 -9.41
C PRO A 163 -15.54 -10.80 -9.77
N GLU A 164 -16.13 -9.78 -9.15
CA GLU A 164 -15.82 -8.37 -9.30
C GLU A 164 -14.47 -7.97 -8.68
N ARG A 165 -13.90 -8.79 -7.79
CA ARG A 165 -12.62 -8.54 -7.11
C ARG A 165 -11.42 -9.27 -7.72
N LYS A 166 -11.62 -10.12 -8.73
CA LYS A 166 -10.53 -10.86 -9.39
C LYS A 166 -9.41 -9.97 -9.92
N HIS A 167 -9.74 -8.74 -10.35
CA HIS A 167 -8.74 -7.78 -10.82
C HIS A 167 -7.70 -7.38 -9.77
N ASN A 168 -8.03 -7.48 -8.46
CA ASN A 168 -7.12 -7.23 -7.34
C ASN A 168 -6.02 -8.28 -7.17
N PHE A 169 -6.08 -9.37 -7.93
CA PHE A 169 -5.09 -10.45 -7.94
C PHE A 169 -4.28 -10.48 -9.23
N LYS A 170 -4.45 -9.52 -10.14
CA LYS A 170 -3.58 -9.44 -11.33
C LYS A 170 -2.17 -9.07 -10.91
N LYS A 171 -1.17 -9.79 -11.43
CA LYS A 171 0.25 -9.50 -11.19
C LYS A 171 0.67 -8.24 -11.94
N TYR A 172 1.70 -7.60 -11.43
CA TYR A 172 2.52 -6.66 -12.19
C TYR A 172 3.54 -7.41 -13.05
N LYS A 173 4.04 -6.76 -14.10
CA LYS A 173 5.19 -7.20 -14.91
C LYS A 173 6.51 -6.73 -14.25
N TYR A 174 7.63 -7.40 -14.56
CA TYR A 174 8.96 -6.96 -14.10
C TYR A 174 9.36 -5.57 -14.61
N SER A 175 8.72 -5.10 -15.68
CA SER A 175 8.90 -3.75 -16.22
C SER A 175 8.16 -2.67 -15.42
N GLU A 176 7.17 -3.05 -14.61
CA GLU A 176 6.30 -2.14 -13.84
C GLU A 176 6.75 -2.02 -12.39
N VAL A 177 7.23 -3.14 -11.81
CA VAL A 177 7.66 -3.24 -10.42
C VAL A 177 9.00 -3.96 -10.32
N SER A 178 9.81 -3.55 -9.34
CA SER A 178 11.06 -4.20 -9.01
C SER A 178 10.93 -4.96 -7.69
N ASP A 179 11.52 -6.14 -7.63
CA ASP A 179 11.74 -6.88 -6.38
C ASP A 179 12.94 -6.33 -5.59
N PHE A 180 13.69 -5.40 -6.17
CA PHE A 180 14.95 -4.86 -5.69
C PHE A 180 15.96 -5.95 -5.35
N ASN A 181 15.95 -7.10 -6.04
CA ASN A 181 16.75 -8.30 -5.75
C ASN A 181 16.52 -8.84 -4.32
N VAL A 182 15.29 -8.71 -3.80
CA VAL A 182 14.84 -9.28 -2.53
C VAL A 182 13.89 -10.42 -2.86
N LYS A 183 14.11 -11.60 -2.26
CA LYS A 183 13.26 -12.79 -2.45
C LYS A 183 11.80 -12.49 -2.07
N TYR A 184 10.90 -13.35 -2.54
CA TYR A 184 9.50 -13.29 -2.15
C TYR A 184 9.35 -13.44 -0.64
N ASP A 185 8.50 -12.60 -0.04
CA ASP A 185 8.38 -12.49 1.41
C ASP A 185 6.94 -12.75 1.87
N TYR A 186 6.66 -13.97 2.30
CA TYR A 186 5.35 -14.35 2.86
C TYR A 186 4.98 -13.51 4.10
N GLY A 187 5.98 -13.08 4.87
CA GLY A 187 5.82 -12.30 6.10
C GLY A 187 5.69 -10.79 5.87
N SER A 188 5.76 -10.33 4.63
CA SER A 188 5.64 -8.90 4.29
C SER A 188 4.32 -8.32 4.81
N VAL A 189 4.39 -7.13 5.40
CA VAL A 189 3.19 -6.37 5.80
C VAL A 189 2.36 -5.97 4.58
N MET A 190 2.96 -5.99 3.38
CA MET A 190 2.33 -5.74 2.09
C MET A 190 1.70 -6.99 1.46
N HIS A 191 1.70 -8.14 2.14
CA HIS A 191 1.01 -9.33 1.66
C HIS A 191 -0.46 -9.31 2.08
N TYR A 192 -1.35 -9.74 1.19
CA TYR A 192 -2.75 -10.02 1.55
C TYR A 192 -2.89 -11.18 2.55
N PRO A 193 -3.89 -11.12 3.43
CA PRO A 193 -4.42 -12.31 4.11
C PRO A 193 -4.87 -13.42 3.16
N GLU A 194 -4.82 -14.65 3.66
CA GLU A 194 -5.20 -15.88 2.94
C GLU A 194 -6.60 -15.83 2.33
N LYS A 195 -7.56 -15.18 3.00
CA LYS A 195 -8.99 -15.16 2.64
C LYS A 195 -9.44 -13.82 2.03
N SER A 196 -8.51 -12.97 1.60
CA SER A 196 -8.87 -11.67 0.99
C SER A 196 -9.85 -11.84 -0.18
N PHE A 197 -10.93 -11.08 -0.17
CA PHE A 197 -11.99 -11.08 -1.20
C PHE A 197 -12.59 -12.48 -1.48
N SER A 198 -12.65 -13.33 -0.45
CA SER A 198 -13.25 -14.65 -0.54
C SER A 198 -14.77 -14.55 -0.55
N LYS A 199 -15.40 -15.16 -1.56
CA LYS A 199 -16.87 -15.21 -1.68
C LYS A 199 -17.52 -16.31 -0.83
N ASN A 200 -16.71 -17.23 -0.29
CA ASN A 200 -17.18 -18.45 0.39
C ASN A 200 -16.46 -18.71 1.72
N GLY A 201 -15.66 -17.76 2.22
CA GLY A 201 -14.89 -17.93 3.45
C GLY A 201 -13.68 -18.86 3.33
N GLU A 202 -13.45 -19.44 2.14
CA GLU A 202 -12.31 -20.30 1.84
C GLU A 202 -11.08 -19.49 1.40
N PRO A 203 -9.86 -20.05 1.51
CA PRO A 203 -8.64 -19.41 1.05
C PRO A 203 -8.71 -18.95 -0.42
N THR A 204 -8.25 -17.74 -0.71
CA THR A 204 -8.04 -17.22 -2.07
C THR A 204 -6.57 -17.25 -2.47
N ILE A 205 -5.65 -17.28 -1.51
CA ILE A 205 -4.20 -17.39 -1.71
C ILE A 205 -3.66 -18.55 -0.88
N LEU A 206 -3.03 -19.54 -1.52
CA LEU A 206 -2.39 -20.65 -0.84
C LEU A 206 -0.87 -20.58 -1.01
N PRO A 207 -0.09 -20.43 0.08
CA PRO A 207 1.36 -20.58 0.01
C PRO A 207 1.77 -21.99 -0.45
N LYS A 208 2.82 -22.06 -1.28
CA LYS A 208 3.40 -23.34 -1.72
C LYS A 208 4.39 -23.93 -0.73
N GLU A 209 5.01 -23.07 0.09
CA GLU A 209 5.87 -23.49 1.18
C GLU A 209 5.02 -23.98 2.36
N PRO A 210 5.30 -25.15 2.96
CA PRO A 210 4.52 -25.64 4.08
C PRO A 210 4.72 -24.76 5.33
N ASN A 211 3.67 -24.65 6.15
CA ASN A 211 3.69 -23.96 7.45
C ASN A 211 4.05 -22.47 7.43
N VAL A 212 3.94 -21.79 6.29
CA VAL A 212 4.10 -20.33 6.23
C VAL A 212 2.74 -19.62 6.35
N THR A 213 2.71 -18.54 7.13
CA THR A 213 1.54 -17.68 7.28
C THR A 213 1.68 -16.40 6.47
N ILE A 214 0.59 -15.90 5.91
CA ILE A 214 0.55 -14.67 5.11
C ILE A 214 -0.45 -13.65 5.66
N GLY A 215 -0.21 -12.37 5.38
CA GLY A 215 -1.15 -11.29 5.69
C GLY A 215 -1.08 -10.73 7.11
N GLN A 216 0.06 -10.88 7.78
CA GLN A 216 0.29 -10.28 9.09
C GLN A 216 0.18 -8.74 9.03
N ARG A 217 -0.21 -8.11 10.15
CA ARG A 217 -0.31 -6.64 10.33
C ARG A 217 0.30 -6.20 11.66
N VAL A 218 1.40 -6.84 12.05
CA VAL A 218 2.11 -6.66 13.32
C VAL A 218 3.37 -5.82 13.14
N LYS A 219 4.21 -6.11 12.14
CA LYS A 219 5.52 -5.44 11.95
C LYS A 219 5.94 -5.37 10.49
N LEU A 220 6.94 -4.56 10.18
CA LEU A 220 7.68 -4.68 8.93
C LEU A 220 8.50 -5.97 8.95
N SER A 221 8.50 -6.72 7.86
CA SER A 221 9.42 -7.83 7.69
C SER A 221 10.83 -7.36 7.33
N GLU A 222 11.82 -8.25 7.39
CA GLU A 222 13.16 -7.95 6.89
C GLU A 222 13.13 -7.62 5.39
N GLY A 223 12.28 -8.30 4.62
CA GLY A 223 12.09 -8.03 3.19
C GLY A 223 11.53 -6.63 2.93
N ASP A 224 10.54 -6.19 3.70
CA ASP A 224 9.98 -4.84 3.62
C ASP A 224 11.07 -3.79 3.87
N ILE A 225 11.85 -3.97 4.95
CA ILE A 225 12.94 -3.06 5.35
C ILE A 225 14.04 -3.02 4.27
N LEU A 226 14.45 -4.18 3.74
CA LEU A 226 15.47 -4.25 2.68
C LEU A 226 15.01 -3.56 1.41
N LYS A 227 13.78 -3.81 0.95
CA LYS A 227 13.22 -3.16 -0.24
C LYS A 227 13.11 -1.65 -0.04
N LEU A 228 12.65 -1.19 1.13
CA LEU A 228 12.56 0.23 1.47
C LEU A 228 13.94 0.90 1.40
N ASN A 229 14.93 0.31 2.05
CA ASN A 229 16.29 0.86 2.08
C ASN A 229 16.95 0.85 0.69
N ARG A 230 16.70 -0.17 -0.15
CA ARG A 230 17.23 -0.24 -1.52
C ARG A 230 16.58 0.81 -2.43
N LEU A 231 15.25 0.92 -2.42
CA LEU A 231 14.51 1.94 -3.15
C LEU A 231 14.95 3.35 -2.74
N TYR A 232 15.06 3.60 -1.44
CA TYR A 232 15.43 4.91 -0.92
C TYR A 232 16.94 5.18 -0.88
N LYS A 233 17.76 4.21 -1.30
CA LYS A 233 19.23 4.26 -1.31
C LYS A 233 19.80 4.67 0.05
N CYS A 234 19.23 4.10 1.12
CA CYS A 234 19.66 4.39 2.48
C CYS A 234 21.07 3.86 2.70
N LYS A 235 21.93 4.72 3.26
CA LYS A 235 23.27 4.30 3.70
C LYS A 235 23.11 3.42 4.93
N LYS A 236 23.91 2.35 5.04
CA LYS A 236 24.01 1.60 6.31
C LYS A 236 24.40 2.59 7.41
N LYS A 237 23.62 2.64 8.50
CA LYS A 237 24.07 3.31 9.72
C LYS A 237 25.35 2.58 10.15
N LYS A 238 26.46 3.32 10.23
CA LYS A 238 27.73 2.80 10.77
C LYS A 238 27.55 2.47 12.24
#